data_AF-A0A0G1BH10-F1
#
_entry.id   AF-A0A0G1BH10-F1
#
_cell.length_a   1.000
_cell.length_b   1.000
_cell.length_c   1.000
_cell.angle_alpha   90.00
_cell.angle_beta   90.00
_cell.angle_gamma   90.00
#
_symmetry.space_group_name_H-M   'P 1'
#
loop_
_entity.id
_entity.type
_entity.pdbx_description
1 polymer ?
#
loop_
_entity_poly.entity_id
_entity_poly.type
_entity_poly.pdbx_seq_one_letter_code
_entity_poly.pdbx_strand_id
1 'polypeptide(L)'
;MLLKKLIQRGLVLFMFCQLLLPANAQQILTLESALDIARNNSPDIRRSLLNLERSEQSLIAQNAALKSNFALSVTPMSYDQRRQYDVYNSQWFTSKTTQPSGTFTVTQPFLPTDATISLVNRFYWQNSYVERVNGSVTNKAFYNNLSLSIAQPLFTYNRTKLQIKELELVLENAQLSYAMQKLNNEKQVTQFFYDVYPRASVHPCTSFAPPLRSTSAQVCIVAPVV
;
A
#
# COMPACT_ATOMS: atom_id res chain seq x y z
N MET A 1 -57.61 -10.30 32.13
CA MET A 1 -57.58 -11.43 31.16
C MET A 1 -57.80 -11.00 29.71
N LEU A 2 -58.49 -9.87 29.43
CA LEU A 2 -58.75 -9.36 28.08
C LEU A 2 -57.54 -8.70 27.38
N LEU A 3 -56.64 -8.05 28.13
CA LEU A 3 -55.46 -7.36 27.57
C LEU A 3 -54.46 -8.31 26.89
N LYS A 4 -54.26 -9.52 27.45
CA LYS A 4 -53.40 -10.56 26.86
C LYS A 4 -53.92 -11.07 25.51
N LYS A 5 -55.25 -11.18 25.35
CA LYS A 5 -55.87 -11.62 24.09
C LYS A 5 -55.78 -10.56 22.98
N LEU A 6 -55.79 -9.27 23.32
CA LEU A 6 -55.62 -8.18 22.34
C LEU A 6 -54.17 -8.13 21.80
N ILE A 7 -53.18 -8.28 22.70
CA ILE A 7 -51.75 -8.33 22.33
C ILE A 7 -51.45 -9.57 21.48
N GLN A 8 -52.05 -10.72 21.82
CA GLN A 8 -51.87 -11.96 21.07
C GLN A 8 -52.49 -11.89 19.67
N ARG A 9 -53.64 -11.21 19.49
CA ARG A 9 -54.25 -10.96 18.18
C ARG A 9 -53.45 -9.95 17.34
N GLY A 10 -52.88 -8.91 17.97
CA GLY A 10 -51.99 -7.96 17.30
C GLY A 10 -50.69 -8.61 16.80
N LEU A 11 -50.12 -9.53 17.58
CA LEU A 11 -48.91 -10.27 17.20
C LEU A 11 -49.15 -11.25 16.04
N VAL A 12 -50.32 -11.90 16.00
CA VAL A 12 -50.72 -12.76 14.87
C VAL A 12 -50.93 -11.93 13.59
N LEU A 13 -51.53 -10.74 13.71
CA LEU A 13 -51.70 -9.83 12.56
C LEU A 13 -50.34 -9.32 12.04
N PHE A 14 -49.39 -9.04 12.93
CA PHE A 14 -48.03 -8.62 12.58
C PHE A 14 -47.25 -9.74 11.89
N MET A 15 -47.41 -10.99 12.36
CA MET A 15 -46.82 -12.17 11.72
C MET A 15 -47.42 -12.45 10.33
N PHE A 16 -48.72 -12.22 10.15
CA PHE A 16 -49.39 -12.39 8.86
C PHE A 16 -49.00 -11.29 7.84
N CYS A 17 -48.66 -10.09 8.31
CA CYS A 17 -48.20 -8.98 7.47
C CYS A 17 -46.77 -9.19 6.92
N GLN A 18 -45.92 -9.94 7.63
CA GLN A 18 -44.59 -10.33 7.17
C GLN A 18 -44.62 -11.34 6.00
N LEU A 19 -45.74 -12.05 5.79
CA LEU A 19 -45.91 -13.01 4.70
C LEU A 19 -46.28 -12.38 3.35
N LEU A 20 -46.64 -11.09 3.33
CA LEU A 20 -47.13 -10.38 2.14
C LEU A 20 -46.05 -9.58 1.39
N LEU A 21 -44.79 -9.69 1.80
CA LEU A 21 -43.68 -9.07 1.07
C LEU A 21 -43.44 -9.82 -0.25
N PRO A 22 -43.59 -9.18 -1.41
CA PRO A 22 -43.23 -9.80 -2.68
C PRO A 22 -41.71 -10.04 -2.72
N ALA A 23 -41.32 -11.30 -2.57
CA ALA A 23 -39.96 -11.74 -2.79
C ALA A 23 -39.65 -11.70 -4.29
N ASN A 24 -39.14 -10.58 -4.78
CA ASN A 24 -38.54 -10.48 -6.11
C ASN A 24 -37.21 -11.24 -6.12
N ALA A 25 -37.27 -12.58 -6.12
CA ALA A 25 -36.11 -13.47 -6.09
C ALA A 25 -35.66 -13.92 -7.51
N GLN A 26 -36.31 -13.44 -8.56
CA GLN A 26 -35.98 -13.79 -9.95
C GLN A 26 -35.60 -12.55 -10.74
N GLN A 27 -34.30 -12.40 -10.97
CA GLN A 27 -33.74 -11.46 -11.94
C GLN A 27 -33.36 -12.24 -13.20
N ILE A 28 -33.78 -11.76 -14.35
CA ILE A 28 -33.37 -12.33 -15.65
C ILE A 28 -31.88 -12.00 -15.82
N LEU A 29 -31.03 -13.02 -15.81
CA LEU A 29 -29.60 -12.86 -16.03
C LEU A 29 -29.34 -12.62 -17.53
N THR A 30 -28.99 -11.39 -17.88
CA THR A 30 -28.50 -11.07 -19.23
C THR A 30 -27.00 -11.39 -19.32
N LEU A 31 -26.49 -11.60 -20.54
CA LEU A 31 -25.07 -11.87 -20.76
C LEU A 31 -24.18 -10.75 -20.18
N GLU A 32 -24.57 -9.49 -20.36
CA GLU A 32 -23.85 -8.34 -19.84
C GLU A 32 -23.81 -8.33 -18.30
N SER A 33 -24.93 -8.68 -17.65
CA SER A 33 -24.97 -8.82 -16.19
C SER A 33 -24.07 -9.96 -15.70
N ALA A 34 -24.06 -11.11 -16.41
CA ALA A 34 -23.17 -12.22 -16.10
C ALA A 34 -21.68 -11.84 -16.24
N LEU A 35 -21.35 -11.06 -17.27
CA LEU A 35 -19.99 -10.55 -17.50
C LEU A 35 -19.55 -9.58 -16.42
N ASP A 36 -20.42 -8.67 -15.98
CA ASP A 36 -20.08 -7.71 -14.92
C ASP A 36 -19.90 -8.39 -13.56
N ILE A 37 -20.80 -9.34 -13.22
CA ILE A 37 -20.66 -10.17 -12.01
C ILE A 37 -19.34 -10.94 -12.05
N ALA A 38 -19.01 -11.58 -13.17
CA ALA A 38 -17.78 -12.36 -13.30
C ALA A 38 -16.52 -11.46 -13.24
N ARG A 39 -16.55 -10.29 -13.87
CA ARG A 39 -15.43 -9.34 -13.84
C ARG A 39 -15.12 -8.88 -12.41
N ASN A 40 -16.15 -8.58 -11.63
CA ASN A 40 -16.00 -8.10 -10.25
C ASN A 40 -15.64 -9.22 -9.26
N ASN A 41 -16.09 -10.45 -9.51
CA ASN A 41 -15.92 -11.57 -8.58
C ASN A 41 -14.81 -12.57 -8.98
N SER A 42 -14.21 -12.47 -10.17
CA SER A 42 -13.18 -13.40 -10.63
C SER A 42 -11.85 -13.24 -9.86
N PRO A 43 -11.35 -14.29 -9.19
CA PRO A 43 -10.05 -14.25 -8.52
C PRO A 43 -8.87 -14.00 -9.47
N ASP A 44 -8.93 -14.50 -10.70
CA ASP A 44 -7.86 -14.37 -11.69
C ASP A 44 -7.72 -12.93 -12.19
N ILE A 45 -8.85 -12.23 -12.38
CA ILE A 45 -8.88 -10.81 -12.73
C ILE A 45 -8.34 -9.96 -11.58
N ARG A 46 -8.76 -10.25 -10.34
CA ARG A 46 -8.27 -9.53 -9.16
C ARG A 46 -6.76 -9.72 -8.99
N ARG A 47 -6.25 -10.94 -9.21
CA ARG A 47 -4.81 -11.23 -9.14
C ARG A 47 -4.01 -10.48 -10.20
N SER A 48 -4.49 -10.45 -11.45
CA SER A 48 -3.80 -9.74 -12.52
C SER A 48 -3.83 -8.23 -12.32
N LEU A 49 -4.94 -7.68 -11.79
CA LEU A 49 -5.06 -6.27 -11.41
C LEU A 49 -4.09 -5.89 -10.29
N LEU A 50 -4.01 -6.68 -9.21
CA LEU A 50 -3.05 -6.43 -8.12
C LEU A 50 -1.59 -6.50 -8.61
N ASN A 51 -1.29 -7.38 -9.56
CA ASN A 51 0.04 -7.45 -10.16
C ASN A 51 0.35 -6.22 -11.03
N LEU A 52 -0.63 -5.73 -11.77
CA LEU A 52 -0.54 -4.47 -12.53
C LEU A 52 -0.25 -3.30 -11.58
N GLU A 53 -1.08 -3.11 -10.56
CA GLU A 53 -0.92 -2.06 -9.56
C GLU A 53 0.45 -2.14 -8.88
N ARG A 54 0.89 -3.33 -8.47
CA ARG A 54 2.24 -3.53 -7.90
C ARG A 54 3.35 -3.05 -8.85
N SER A 55 3.21 -3.32 -10.14
CA SER A 55 4.21 -2.93 -11.15
C SER A 55 4.21 -1.41 -11.34
N GLU A 56 3.04 -0.78 -11.36
CA GLU A 56 2.89 0.68 -11.37
C GLU A 56 3.56 1.32 -10.16
N GLN A 57 3.26 0.83 -8.95
CA GLN A 57 3.83 1.35 -7.72
C GLN A 57 5.36 1.18 -7.67
N SER A 58 5.89 0.10 -8.25
CA SER A 58 7.34 -0.11 -8.35
C SER A 58 8.00 0.96 -9.24
N LEU A 59 7.40 1.28 -10.39
CA LEU A 59 7.88 2.35 -11.26
C LEU A 59 7.77 3.72 -10.60
N ILE A 60 6.65 3.99 -9.92
CA ILE A 60 6.45 5.24 -9.16
C ILE A 60 7.50 5.37 -8.05
N ALA A 61 7.79 4.29 -7.32
CA ALA A 61 8.81 4.28 -6.27
C ALA A 61 10.21 4.57 -6.83
N GLN A 62 10.58 3.99 -7.97
CA GLN A 62 11.85 4.28 -8.64
C GLN A 62 11.94 5.74 -9.11
N ASN A 63 10.85 6.27 -9.68
CA ASN A 63 10.79 7.68 -10.08
C ASN A 63 10.81 8.63 -8.87
N ALA A 64 10.23 8.23 -7.74
CA ALA A 64 10.31 8.98 -6.50
C ALA A 64 11.73 8.96 -5.91
N ALA A 65 12.45 7.84 -6.05
CA ALA A 65 13.85 7.74 -5.65
C ALA A 65 14.79 8.67 -6.45
N LEU A 66 14.37 9.11 -7.65
CA LEU A 66 15.10 10.12 -8.41
C LEU A 66 14.99 11.55 -7.85
N LYS A 67 14.02 11.78 -6.96
CA LYS A 67 13.80 13.10 -6.34
C LYS A 67 14.81 13.32 -5.22
N SER A 68 14.91 14.57 -4.76
CA SER A 68 15.76 14.92 -3.63
C SER A 68 15.28 14.23 -2.35
N ASN A 69 16.16 13.47 -1.72
CA ASN A 69 15.97 12.88 -0.40
C ASN A 69 16.44 13.88 0.66
N PHE A 70 15.55 14.21 1.61
CA PHE A 70 15.84 15.09 2.74
C PHE A 70 15.92 14.25 4.02
N ALA A 71 17.08 14.29 4.68
CA ALA A 71 17.29 13.61 5.94
C ALA A 71 17.77 14.59 7.00
N LEU A 72 17.09 14.62 8.14
CA LEU A 72 17.49 15.39 9.32
C LEU A 72 17.77 14.41 10.47
N SER A 73 19.03 14.34 10.87
CA SER A 73 19.46 13.61 12.06
C SER A 73 19.78 14.60 13.17
N VAL A 74 19.16 14.45 14.34
CA VAL A 74 19.37 15.33 15.49
C VAL A 74 19.86 14.51 16.66
N THR A 75 20.96 14.96 17.25
CA THR A 75 21.47 14.47 18.53
C THR A 75 21.22 15.57 19.57
N PRO A 76 20.13 15.46 20.36
CA PRO A 76 19.67 16.57 21.21
C PRO A 76 20.69 16.94 22.28
N MET A 77 21.47 15.98 22.77
CA MET A 77 22.56 16.23 23.70
C MET A 77 23.57 15.09 23.65
N SER A 78 24.84 15.41 23.46
CA SER A 78 25.97 14.52 23.70
C SER A 78 26.76 15.06 24.89
N TYR A 79 27.13 14.20 25.83
CA TYR A 79 27.96 14.54 26.98
C TYR A 79 29.16 13.60 27.07
N ASP A 80 30.35 14.17 27.14
CA ASP A 80 31.61 13.46 27.34
C ASP A 80 32.34 14.07 28.53
N GLN A 81 32.80 13.24 29.46
CA GLN A 81 33.66 13.65 30.56
C GLN A 81 34.85 12.72 30.64
N ARG A 82 36.04 13.29 30.63
CA ARG A 82 37.30 12.56 30.72
C ARG A 82 38.26 13.27 31.66
N ARG A 83 39.02 12.49 32.42
CA ARG A 83 40.15 12.97 33.22
C ARG A 83 41.43 12.51 32.54
N GLN A 84 42.31 13.45 32.22
CA GLN A 84 43.55 13.18 31.50
C GLN A 84 44.71 13.82 32.23
N TYR A 85 45.89 13.20 32.13
CA TYR A 85 47.13 13.75 32.66
C TYR A 85 47.81 14.56 31.56
N ASP A 86 48.04 15.85 31.82
CA ASP A 86 48.82 16.72 30.94
C ASP A 86 50.31 16.56 31.26
N VAL A 87 51.07 15.93 30.36
CA VAL A 87 52.51 15.68 30.53
C VAL A 87 53.32 16.98 30.50
N TYR A 88 52.89 17.99 29.74
CA TYR A 88 53.62 19.25 29.63
C TYR A 88 53.53 20.08 30.91
N ASN A 89 52.32 20.17 31.48
CA ASN A 89 52.09 20.89 32.74
C ASN A 89 52.22 20.01 33.98
N SER A 90 52.48 18.71 33.82
CA SER A 90 52.57 17.69 34.88
C SER A 90 51.37 17.66 35.85
N GLN A 91 50.16 17.95 35.33
CA GLN A 91 48.95 18.10 36.14
C GLN A 91 47.79 17.31 35.56
N TRP A 92 46.91 16.81 36.44
CA TRP A 92 45.63 16.24 36.04
C TRP A 92 44.64 17.34 35.69
N PHE A 93 43.88 17.15 34.62
CA PHE A 93 42.73 17.99 34.29
C PHE A 93 41.51 17.13 33.96
N THR A 94 40.33 17.68 34.21
CA THR A 94 39.05 17.06 33.82
C THR A 94 38.42 17.91 32.74
N SER A 95 38.19 17.34 31.56
CA SER A 95 37.43 18.00 30.50
C SER A 95 36.01 17.44 30.45
N LYS A 96 35.03 18.34 30.38
CA LYS A 96 33.61 18.05 30.18
C LYS A 96 33.18 18.74 28.88
N THR A 97 32.58 18.00 27.97
CA THR A 97 32.09 18.52 26.69
C THR A 97 30.62 18.18 26.54
N THR A 98 29.80 19.21 26.38
CA THR A 98 28.37 19.08 26.06
C THR A 98 28.15 19.58 24.63
N GLN A 99 27.56 18.74 23.78
CA GLN A 99 27.37 19.03 22.37
C GLN A 99 26.01 18.54 21.85
N PRO A 100 25.00 19.42 21.74
CA PRO A 100 23.87 19.21 20.83
C PRO A 100 24.35 19.37 19.37
N SER A 101 23.86 18.51 18.48
CA SER A 101 24.17 18.61 17.05
C SER A 101 23.01 18.18 16.19
N GLY A 102 22.94 18.71 14.97
CA GLY A 102 22.10 18.17 13.92
C GLY A 102 22.84 18.14 12.60
N THR A 103 22.47 17.17 11.78
CA THR A 103 22.97 16.99 10.43
C THR A 103 21.79 16.98 9.49
N PHE A 104 21.73 17.96 8.62
CA PHE A 104 20.76 18.04 7.54
C PHE A 104 21.44 17.63 6.23
N THR A 105 20.90 16.63 5.57
CA THR A 105 21.44 16.09 4.32
C THR A 105 20.37 16.15 3.25
N VAL A 106 20.71 16.69 2.09
CA VAL A 106 19.91 16.67 0.88
C VAL A 106 20.68 15.90 -0.18
N THR A 107 20.16 14.77 -0.64
CA THR A 107 20.82 13.95 -1.66
C THR A 107 19.91 13.73 -2.84
N GLN A 108 20.38 14.00 -4.05
CA GLN A 108 19.61 13.86 -5.28
C GLN A 108 20.43 13.14 -6.35
N PRO A 109 19.92 12.04 -6.91
CA PRO A 109 20.51 11.43 -8.10
C PRO A 109 20.13 12.21 -9.36
N PHE A 110 21.01 12.22 -10.34
CA PHE A 110 20.86 12.89 -11.62
C PHE A 110 20.82 11.86 -12.74
N LEU A 111 19.63 11.69 -13.32
CA LEU A 111 19.33 10.60 -14.23
C LEU A 111 20.25 10.54 -15.47
N PRO A 112 20.66 11.62 -16.15
CA PRO A 112 21.47 11.49 -17.38
C PRO A 112 22.86 10.88 -17.18
N THR A 113 23.57 11.27 -16.12
CA THR A 113 24.96 10.86 -15.89
C THR A 113 25.13 9.85 -14.75
N ASP A 114 24.02 9.38 -14.17
CA ASP A 114 24.04 8.49 -12.99
C ASP A 114 24.84 9.10 -11.82
N ALA A 115 24.92 10.43 -11.77
CA ALA A 115 25.63 11.17 -10.74
C ALA A 115 24.74 11.37 -9.51
N THR A 116 25.33 11.46 -8.33
CA THR A 116 24.63 11.82 -7.10
C THR A 116 25.19 13.12 -6.55
N ILE A 117 24.32 14.11 -6.35
CA ILE A 117 24.65 15.38 -5.73
C ILE A 117 24.17 15.31 -4.28
N SER A 118 25.05 15.61 -3.33
CA SER A 118 24.74 15.61 -1.90
C SER A 118 25.18 16.92 -1.25
N LEU A 119 24.24 17.57 -0.56
CA LEU A 119 24.46 18.74 0.26
C LEU A 119 24.32 18.33 1.72
N VAL A 120 25.41 18.43 2.49
CA VAL A 120 25.42 18.08 3.92
C VAL A 120 25.73 19.33 4.72
N ASN A 121 24.78 19.72 5.58
CA ASN A 121 24.97 20.76 6.57
C ASN A 121 24.99 20.16 7.97
N ARG A 122 26.12 20.30 8.66
CA ARG A 122 26.25 19.90 10.07
C ARG A 122 26.31 21.14 10.94
N PHE A 123 25.35 21.28 11.83
CA PHE A 123 25.30 22.33 12.83
C PHE A 123 25.51 21.72 14.21
N TYR A 124 26.40 22.28 15.01
CA TYR A 124 26.58 21.86 16.38
C TYR A 124 27.02 23.03 17.25
N TRP A 125 26.56 23.01 18.49
CA TRP A 125 27.07 23.88 19.53
C TRP A 125 27.89 23.05 20.48
N GLN A 126 29.03 23.55 20.93
CA GLN A 126 29.91 22.84 21.84
C GLN A 126 30.24 23.73 23.03
N ASN A 127 29.93 23.23 24.22
CA ASN A 127 30.38 23.81 25.48
C ASN A 127 31.45 22.90 26.08
N SER A 128 32.68 23.38 26.10
CA SER A 128 33.83 22.67 26.67
C SER A 128 34.26 23.35 27.95
N TYR A 129 34.28 22.59 29.03
CA TYR A 129 34.74 23.01 30.34
C TYR A 129 35.99 22.19 30.70
N VAL A 130 37.07 22.86 31.07
CA VAL A 130 38.32 22.22 31.51
C VAL A 130 38.64 22.70 32.91
N GLU A 131 38.69 21.76 33.85
CA GLU A 131 39.10 21.98 35.23
C GLU A 131 40.57 21.66 35.39
N ARG A 132 41.39 22.65 35.81
CA ARG A 132 42.82 22.49 36.11
C ARG A 132 43.10 22.90 37.54
N VAL A 133 44.26 22.49 38.07
CA VAL A 133 44.72 22.84 39.43
C VAL A 133 44.78 24.36 39.63
N ASN A 134 45.11 25.12 38.59
CA ASN A 134 45.29 26.57 38.65
C ASN A 134 44.10 27.38 38.08
N GLY A 135 42.90 26.77 37.99
CA GLY A 135 41.66 27.42 37.56
C GLY A 135 40.88 26.64 36.50
N SER A 136 39.66 27.11 36.22
CA SER A 136 38.78 26.51 35.21
C SER A 136 38.65 27.39 33.98
N VAL A 137 38.67 26.77 32.79
CA VAL A 137 38.47 27.45 31.51
C VAL A 137 37.21 26.90 30.85
N THR A 138 36.37 27.79 30.32
CA THR A 138 35.15 27.42 29.60
C THR A 138 35.18 28.01 28.21
N ASN A 139 34.78 27.24 27.20
CA ASN A 139 34.64 27.70 25.82
C ASN A 139 33.28 27.26 25.26
N LYS A 140 32.54 28.20 24.69
CA LYS A 140 31.25 27.97 24.05
C LYS A 140 31.35 28.43 22.61
N ALA A 141 31.19 27.51 21.66
CA ALA A 141 31.30 27.81 20.25
C ALA A 141 30.16 27.19 19.45
N PHE A 142 29.74 27.89 18.40
CA PHE A 142 28.78 27.40 17.41
C PHE A 142 29.52 27.12 16.11
N TYR A 143 29.21 25.98 15.51
CA TYR A 143 29.82 25.54 14.27
C TYR A 143 28.74 25.19 13.25
N ASN A 144 28.94 25.65 12.03
CA ASN A 144 28.17 25.24 10.86
C ASN A 144 29.15 24.81 9.78
N ASN A 145 29.03 23.58 9.31
CA ASN A 145 29.83 23.06 8.21
C ASN A 145 28.89 22.67 7.07
N LEU A 146 28.95 23.42 5.98
CA LEU A 146 28.22 23.15 4.75
C LEU A 146 29.19 22.56 3.72
N SER A 147 28.87 21.36 3.25
CA SER A 147 29.66 20.66 2.23
C SER A 147 28.77 20.24 1.07
N LEU A 148 29.27 20.41 -0.14
CA LEU A 148 28.66 19.95 -1.38
C LEU A 148 29.56 18.87 -1.97
N SER A 149 28.99 17.70 -2.24
CA SER A 149 29.67 16.57 -2.84
C SER A 149 28.95 16.14 -4.11
N ILE A 150 29.70 15.83 -5.16
CA ILE A 150 29.18 15.30 -6.42
C ILE A 150 29.93 14.01 -6.70
N ALA A 151 29.20 12.89 -6.72
CA ALA A 151 29.74 11.58 -7.04
C ALA A 151 29.22 11.14 -8.40
N GLN A 152 30.05 11.18 -9.44
CA GLN A 152 29.72 10.73 -10.78
C GLN A 152 30.67 9.63 -11.23
N PRO A 153 30.16 8.45 -11.64
CA PRO A 153 30.99 7.45 -12.30
C PRO A 153 31.22 7.84 -13.79
N LEU A 154 32.47 7.79 -14.25
CA LEU A 154 32.86 8.26 -15.60
C LEU A 154 32.91 7.17 -16.68
N PHE A 155 33.13 5.91 -16.29
CA PHE A 155 33.34 4.78 -17.22
C PHE A 155 32.34 3.65 -17.02
N THR A 156 31.15 3.96 -16.51
CA THR A 156 30.08 2.96 -16.36
C THR A 156 28.86 3.38 -17.15
N TYR A 157 28.11 2.39 -17.62
CA TYR A 157 26.77 2.63 -18.13
C TYR A 157 25.86 3.15 -17.01
N ASN A 158 24.77 3.77 -17.41
CA ASN A 158 23.79 4.35 -16.51
C ASN A 158 22.87 3.27 -15.94
N ARG A 159 23.08 2.92 -14.67
CA ARG A 159 22.37 1.82 -14.01
C ARG A 159 20.94 2.23 -13.71
N THR A 160 20.76 3.44 -13.21
CA THR A 160 19.45 3.98 -12.83
C THR A 160 18.49 4.05 -14.02
N LYS A 161 18.99 4.49 -15.19
CA LYS A 161 18.20 4.51 -16.42
C LYS A 161 17.78 3.12 -16.89
N LEU A 162 18.68 2.13 -16.80
CA LEU A 162 18.35 0.75 -17.15
C LEU A 162 17.31 0.15 -16.19
N GLN A 163 17.43 0.42 -14.88
CA GLN A 163 16.45 -0.04 -13.88
C GLN A 163 15.05 0.53 -14.14
N ILE A 164 14.95 1.82 -14.45
CA ILE A 164 13.66 2.43 -14.83
C ILE A 164 13.10 1.77 -16.07
N LYS A 165 13.96 1.50 -17.07
CA LYS A 165 13.52 0.86 -18.30
C LYS A 165 13.00 -0.56 -18.08
N GLU A 166 13.64 -1.31 -17.18
CA GLU A 166 13.18 -2.63 -16.79
C GLU A 166 11.80 -2.57 -16.11
N LEU A 167 11.58 -1.61 -15.20
CA LEU A 167 10.29 -1.42 -14.54
C LEU A 167 9.17 -1.01 -15.51
N GLU A 168 9.47 -0.17 -16.52
CA GLU A 168 8.51 0.16 -17.59
C GLU A 168 8.10 -1.10 -18.37
N LEU A 169 9.05 -1.95 -18.74
CA LEU A 169 8.78 -3.19 -19.46
C LEU A 169 7.98 -4.19 -18.61
N VAL A 170 8.25 -4.25 -17.30
CA VAL A 170 7.47 -5.07 -16.36
C VAL A 170 6.03 -4.56 -16.25
N LEU A 171 5.84 -3.24 -16.18
CA LEU A 171 4.52 -2.62 -16.18
C LEU A 171 3.75 -2.94 -17.46
N GLU A 172 4.37 -2.78 -18.63
CA GLU A 172 3.77 -3.10 -19.92
C GLU A 172 3.35 -4.58 -19.98
N ASN A 173 4.22 -5.50 -19.54
CA ASN A 173 3.90 -6.92 -19.47
C ASN A 173 2.72 -7.22 -18.53
N ALA A 174 2.62 -6.50 -17.40
CA ALA A 174 1.51 -6.66 -16.47
C ALA A 174 0.19 -6.14 -17.06
N GLN A 175 0.22 -5.04 -17.83
CA GLN A 175 -0.94 -4.51 -18.57
C GLN A 175 -1.44 -5.51 -19.62
N LEU A 176 -0.52 -6.07 -20.42
CA LEU A 176 -0.84 -7.10 -21.41
C LEU A 176 -1.44 -8.34 -20.74
N SER A 177 -0.86 -8.78 -19.62
CA SER A 177 -1.36 -9.94 -18.87
C SER A 177 -2.77 -9.71 -18.31
N TYR A 178 -3.04 -8.52 -17.78
CA TYR A 178 -4.38 -8.14 -17.31
C TYR A 178 -5.40 -8.14 -18.47
N ALA A 179 -5.05 -7.54 -19.61
CA ALA A 179 -5.92 -7.51 -20.79
C ALA A 179 -6.25 -8.93 -21.31
N MET A 180 -5.24 -9.82 -21.36
CA MET A 180 -5.43 -11.22 -21.75
C MET A 180 -6.34 -11.97 -20.77
N GLN A 181 -6.17 -11.76 -19.47
CA GLN A 181 -7.02 -12.40 -18.46
C GLN A 181 -8.46 -11.89 -18.52
N LYS A 182 -8.65 -10.59 -18.74
CA LYS A 182 -9.97 -10.00 -18.98
C LYS A 182 -10.66 -10.63 -20.18
N LEU A 183 -9.96 -10.72 -21.31
CA LEU A 183 -10.50 -11.34 -22.52
C LEU A 183 -10.84 -12.83 -22.32
N ASN A 184 -9.98 -13.56 -21.62
CA ASN A 184 -10.22 -14.97 -21.32
C ASN A 184 -11.44 -15.16 -20.40
N ASN A 185 -11.60 -14.31 -19.39
CA ASN A 185 -12.79 -14.32 -18.54
C ASN A 185 -14.07 -14.02 -19.33
N GLU A 186 -14.04 -13.01 -20.20
CA GLU A 186 -15.17 -12.66 -21.07
C GLU A 186 -15.53 -13.83 -22.01
N LYS A 187 -14.52 -14.51 -22.58
CA LYS A 187 -14.72 -15.72 -23.40
C LYS A 187 -15.32 -16.88 -22.59
N GLN A 188 -14.85 -17.15 -21.37
CA GLN A 188 -15.37 -18.24 -20.55
C GLN A 188 -16.82 -17.99 -20.12
N VAL A 189 -17.13 -16.77 -19.68
CA VAL A 189 -18.48 -16.40 -19.25
C VAL A 189 -19.46 -16.45 -20.40
N THR A 190 -19.07 -15.97 -21.59
CA THR A 190 -19.91 -16.09 -22.80
C THR A 190 -20.17 -17.54 -23.16
N GLN A 191 -19.16 -18.41 -23.13
CA GLN A 191 -19.34 -19.85 -23.35
C GLN A 191 -20.30 -20.48 -22.34
N PHE A 192 -20.10 -20.26 -21.04
CA PHE A 192 -20.98 -20.78 -20.01
C PHE A 192 -22.41 -20.24 -20.12
N PHE A 193 -22.58 -18.98 -20.52
CA PHE A 193 -23.89 -18.39 -20.75
C PHE A 193 -24.63 -19.11 -21.90
N TYR A 194 -23.97 -19.29 -23.05
CA TYR A 194 -24.57 -20.00 -24.19
C TYR A 194 -24.80 -21.49 -23.94
N ASP A 195 -24.01 -22.14 -23.09
CA ASP A 195 -24.25 -23.53 -22.71
C ASP A 195 -25.51 -23.68 -21.84
N VAL A 196 -25.76 -22.72 -20.93
CA VAL A 196 -26.91 -22.77 -20.00
C VAL A 196 -28.19 -22.26 -20.65
N TYR A 197 -28.12 -21.28 -21.55
CA TYR A 197 -29.28 -20.64 -22.15
C TYR A 197 -30.29 -21.60 -22.81
N PRO A 198 -29.89 -22.60 -23.62
CA PRO A 198 -30.81 -23.58 -24.21
C PRO A 198 -31.47 -24.50 -23.18
N ARG A 199 -30.82 -24.78 -22.04
CA ARG A 199 -31.41 -25.61 -20.98
C ARG A 199 -32.47 -24.85 -20.19
N ALA A 200 -32.26 -23.54 -20.00
CA ALA A 200 -33.21 -22.67 -19.31
C ALA A 200 -34.48 -22.41 -20.15
N SER A 201 -34.39 -22.37 -21.49
CA SER A 201 -35.55 -22.16 -22.35
C SER A 201 -36.45 -23.40 -22.52
N VAL A 202 -35.96 -24.60 -22.22
CA VAL A 202 -36.73 -25.87 -22.27
C VAL A 202 -37.63 -26.08 -21.04
N HIS A 203 -37.33 -25.41 -19.93
CA HIS A 203 -38.17 -25.40 -18.73
C HIS A 203 -38.72 -23.99 -18.50
N PRO A 204 -39.82 -23.61 -19.17
CA PRO A 204 -40.49 -22.37 -18.80
C PRO A 204 -40.86 -22.50 -17.32
N CYS A 205 -40.51 -21.49 -16.53
CA CYS A 205 -40.95 -21.37 -15.14
C CYS A 205 -42.47 -21.13 -15.13
N THR A 206 -43.26 -22.14 -15.46
CA THR A 206 -44.70 -22.16 -15.27
C THR A 206 -44.96 -22.65 -13.86
N SER A 207 -45.54 -21.76 -13.07
CA SER A 207 -46.24 -21.97 -11.79
C SER A 207 -46.27 -23.40 -11.25
N PHE A 208 -45.70 -23.53 -10.06
CA PHE A 208 -45.96 -24.58 -9.07
C PHE A 208 -47.38 -25.20 -9.19
N ALA A 209 -47.44 -26.44 -9.66
CA ALA A 209 -48.45 -27.41 -9.27
C ALA A 209 -47.68 -28.72 -9.01
N PRO A 210 -47.69 -29.27 -7.78
CA PRO A 210 -47.01 -30.53 -7.55
C PRO A 210 -47.83 -31.65 -8.18
N PRO A 211 -47.16 -32.61 -8.82
CA PRO A 211 -47.44 -33.97 -8.43
C PRO A 211 -46.16 -34.69 -8.00
N LEU A 212 -46.38 -35.47 -6.96
CA LEU A 212 -45.53 -36.45 -6.35
C LEU A 212 -44.67 -37.23 -7.37
N ARG A 213 -43.40 -37.40 -6.98
CA ARG A 213 -42.49 -38.52 -7.26
C ARG A 213 -41.47 -38.31 -8.38
N SER A 214 -40.26 -38.80 -8.08
CA SER A 214 -39.10 -39.01 -8.95
C SER A 214 -38.14 -37.82 -9.13
N THR A 215 -37.10 -37.81 -8.29
CA THR A 215 -35.69 -37.55 -8.65
C THR A 215 -35.43 -36.77 -9.95
N SER A 216 -35.39 -35.45 -9.84
CA SER A 216 -34.48 -34.61 -10.62
C SER A 216 -34.17 -33.38 -9.77
N ALA A 217 -32.90 -33.18 -9.42
CA ALA A 217 -32.45 -31.99 -8.73
C ALA A 217 -32.72 -30.77 -9.62
N GLN A 218 -33.79 -30.06 -9.31
CA GLN A 218 -34.19 -28.84 -10.00
C GLN A 218 -33.34 -27.70 -9.42
N VAL A 219 -32.25 -27.37 -10.11
CA VAL A 219 -31.37 -26.26 -9.69
C VAL A 219 -31.99 -24.95 -10.16
N CYS A 220 -32.82 -24.36 -9.30
CA CYS A 220 -33.07 -22.93 -9.31
C CYS A 220 -31.88 -22.28 -8.61
N ILE A 221 -30.97 -21.66 -9.37
CA ILE A 221 -29.84 -20.91 -8.80
C ILE A 221 -30.41 -19.65 -8.15
N VAL A 222 -30.68 -19.73 -6.85
CA VAL A 222 -30.84 -18.55 -6.01
C VAL A 222 -29.43 -18.01 -5.80
N ALA A 223 -29.10 -16.91 -6.47
CA ALA A 223 -27.90 -16.15 -6.14
C ALA A 223 -28.06 -15.65 -4.69
N PRO A 224 -27.09 -15.88 -3.79
CA PRO A 224 -27.11 -15.26 -2.48
C PRO A 224 -26.95 -13.75 -2.67
N VAL A 225 -28.01 -13.00 -2.36
CA VAL A 225 -27.95 -11.56 -2.17
C VAL A 225 -27.08 -11.32 -0.94
N VAL A 226 -25.94 -10.64 -1.12
CA VAL A 226 -25.17 -10.01 -0.05
C VAL A 226 -25.72 -8.60 0.14
#